data_AF-A0A7Y2H4A9-F1
#
_entry.id   AF-A0A7Y2H4A9-F1
#
_cell.length_a   1.000
_cell.length_b   1.000
_cell.length_c   1.000
_cell.angle_alpha   90.00
_cell.angle_beta   90.00
_cell.angle_gamma   90.00
#
_symmetry.space_group_name_H-M   'P 1'
#
loop_
_entity.id
_entity.type
_entity.pdbx_description
1 polymer ?
#
loop_
_entity_poly.entity_id
_entity_poly.type
_entity_poly.pdbx_seq_one_letter_code
_entity_poly.pdbx_strand_id
1 'polypeptide(L)'
;MFRRLCVFFLLSFSFLSHAQTTDKEFTVKYIDGFVKADGILDEAVWKEADVAGDFQQYFTTDTLRAEQQTEIRMLYNGTTLYIGIKAY
;
A
#
# COMPACT_ATOMS: atom_id res chain seq x y z
N MET A 1 10.46 47.13 -14.78
CA MET A 1 10.63 46.42 -13.49
C MET A 1 9.46 45.48 -13.19
N PHE A 2 8.21 45.96 -13.30
CA PHE A 2 6.97 45.19 -13.06
C PHE A 2 6.87 43.85 -13.82
N ARG A 3 7.22 43.82 -15.11
CA ARG A 3 7.21 42.58 -15.92
C ARG A 3 8.12 41.47 -15.35
N ARG A 4 9.28 41.85 -14.79
CA ARG A 4 10.22 40.88 -14.19
C ARG A 4 9.71 40.34 -12.85
N LEU A 5 8.99 41.18 -12.09
CA LEU A 5 8.33 40.78 -10.84
C LEU A 5 7.19 39.78 -11.10
N CYS A 6 6.37 40.01 -12.13
CA CYS A 6 5.30 39.09 -12.53
C CYS A 6 5.83 37.70 -12.93
N VAL A 7 6.94 37.65 -13.67
CA VAL A 7 7.57 36.38 -14.08
C VAL A 7 8.12 35.62 -12.87
N PHE A 8 8.73 36.32 -11.92
CA PHE A 8 9.21 35.71 -10.68
C PHE A 8 8.08 35.15 -9.82
N PHE A 9 6.96 35.87 -9.75
CA PHE A 9 5.75 35.42 -9.04
C PHE A 9 5.14 34.16 -9.69
N LEU A 10 5.05 34.13 -11.02
CA LEU A 10 4.55 32.96 -11.77
C LEU A 10 5.45 31.72 -11.59
N LEU A 11 6.78 31.89 -11.63
CA LEU A 11 7.73 30.79 -11.39
C LEU A 11 7.66 30.24 -9.97
N SER A 12 7.40 31.10 -8.99
CA SER A 12 7.27 30.69 -7.58
C SER A 12 6.02 29.84 -7.33
N PHE A 13 4.94 30.07 -8.11
CA PHE A 13 3.69 29.34 -7.97
C PHE A 13 3.79 27.89 -8.46
N SER A 14 4.67 27.59 -9.41
CA SER A 14 4.89 26.24 -9.93
C SER A 14 5.44 25.26 -8.87
N PHE A 15 6.12 25.76 -7.83
CA PHE A 15 6.65 24.93 -6.74
C PHE A 15 5.58 24.45 -5.76
N LEU A 16 4.34 24.95 -5.85
CA LEU A 16 3.22 24.54 -4.97
C LEU A 16 2.41 23.37 -5.54
N SER A 17 2.66 22.97 -6.79
CA SER A 17 1.97 21.85 -7.42
C SER A 17 2.45 20.51 -6.88
N HIS A 18 1.53 19.72 -6.29
CA HIS A 18 1.78 18.36 -5.83
C HIS A 18 0.88 17.40 -6.61
N ALA A 19 1.46 16.72 -7.61
CA ALA A 19 0.78 15.70 -8.42
C ALA A 19 1.45 14.33 -8.32
N GLN A 20 2.30 14.12 -7.31
CA GLN A 20 3.00 12.85 -7.12
C GLN A 20 2.06 11.85 -6.48
N THR A 21 1.80 10.74 -7.17
CA THR A 21 1.14 9.58 -6.58
C THR A 21 2.19 8.83 -5.75
N THR A 22 1.93 8.61 -4.47
CA THR A 22 2.76 7.73 -3.65
C THR A 22 2.51 6.29 -4.06
N ASP A 23 3.56 5.59 -4.49
CA ASP A 23 3.47 4.16 -4.75
C ASP A 23 3.14 3.41 -3.45
N LYS A 24 2.17 2.49 -3.53
CA LYS A 24 1.84 1.63 -2.39
C LYS A 24 2.88 0.52 -2.31
N GLU A 25 3.68 0.55 -1.24
CA GLU A 25 4.67 -0.47 -0.94
C GLU A 25 4.48 -1.03 0.48
N PHE A 26 4.87 -2.28 0.68
CA PHE A 26 4.97 -2.90 2.00
C PHE A 26 6.03 -4.01 1.96
N THR A 27 6.58 -4.38 3.12
CA THR A 27 7.69 -5.35 3.17
C THR A 27 7.15 -6.77 3.34
N VAL A 28 7.52 -7.65 2.42
CA VAL A 28 7.31 -9.10 2.57
C VAL A 28 8.49 -9.66 3.36
N LYS A 29 8.25 -10.21 4.54
CA LYS A 29 9.32 -10.69 5.43
C LYS A 29 9.68 -12.14 5.15
N TYR A 30 10.97 -12.45 5.24
CA TYR A 30 11.47 -13.82 5.22
C TYR A 30 11.18 -14.51 6.55
N ILE A 31 10.81 -15.79 6.49
CA ILE A 31 10.61 -16.64 7.67
C ILE A 31 11.39 -17.94 7.57
N ASP A 32 11.86 -18.43 8.71
CA ASP A 32 12.37 -19.79 8.85
C ASP A 32 11.21 -20.74 9.20
N GLY A 33 10.90 -21.66 8.29
CA GLY A 33 9.89 -22.70 8.50
C GLY A 33 8.75 -22.67 7.48
N PHE A 34 7.64 -23.29 7.87
CA PHE A 34 6.47 -23.52 7.01
C PHE A 34 5.21 -23.02 7.71
N VAL A 35 4.37 -22.30 6.96
CA VAL A 35 3.02 -21.91 7.38
C VAL A 35 2.03 -22.96 6.89
N LYS A 36 1.11 -23.39 7.75
CA LYS A 36 0.11 -24.39 7.38
C LYS A 36 -0.96 -23.73 6.53
N ALA A 37 -1.12 -24.20 5.30
CA ALA A 37 -2.13 -23.69 4.38
C ALA A 37 -3.51 -24.33 4.65
N ASP A 38 -4.11 -24.06 5.82
CA ASP A 38 -5.46 -24.54 6.18
C ASP A 38 -6.53 -23.44 6.21
N GLY A 39 -6.15 -22.20 5.91
CA GLY A 39 -7.04 -21.04 5.89
C GLY A 39 -7.26 -20.37 7.24
N ILE A 40 -6.63 -20.87 8.30
CA ILE A 40 -6.64 -20.27 9.64
C ILE A 40 -5.34 -19.49 9.80
N LEU A 41 -5.41 -18.16 10.03
CA LEU A 41 -4.24 -17.29 10.18
C LEU A 41 -3.81 -17.18 11.65
N ASP A 42 -3.58 -18.30 12.34
CA ASP A 42 -3.29 -18.34 13.78
C ASP A 42 -1.82 -18.55 14.13
N GLU A 43 -0.95 -18.83 13.14
CA GLU A 43 0.47 -18.97 13.38
C GLU A 43 1.12 -17.65 13.81
N ALA A 44 2.11 -17.75 14.70
CA ALA A 44 2.76 -16.58 15.30
C ALA A 44 3.41 -15.65 14.26
N VAL A 45 3.97 -16.22 13.18
CA VAL A 45 4.64 -15.47 12.10
C VAL A 45 3.71 -14.46 11.41
N TRP A 46 2.40 -14.72 11.38
CA TRP A 46 1.44 -13.78 10.81
C TRP A 46 1.36 -12.48 11.59
N LYS A 47 1.59 -12.52 12.91
CA LYS A 47 1.56 -11.32 13.77
C LYS A 47 2.71 -10.37 13.49
N GLU A 48 3.81 -10.90 12.97
CA GLU A 48 5.01 -10.13 12.62
C GLU A 48 5.00 -9.64 11.17
N ALA A 49 4.12 -10.19 10.32
CA ALA A 49 3.95 -9.76 8.93
C ALA A 49 3.37 -8.34 8.84
N ASP A 50 3.87 -7.55 7.90
CA ASP A 50 3.25 -6.27 7.57
C ASP A 50 1.87 -6.50 6.94
N VAL A 51 0.93 -5.58 7.20
CA VAL A 51 -0.45 -5.66 6.70
C VAL A 51 -0.63 -4.66 5.56
N ALA A 52 -0.90 -5.16 4.36
CA ALA A 52 -1.40 -4.36 3.26
C ALA A 52 -2.93 -4.24 3.39
N GLY A 53 -3.42 -3.00 3.43
CA GLY A 53 -4.83 -2.67 3.56
C GLY A 53 -5.17 -1.37 2.81
N ASP A 54 -6.21 -0.67 3.28
CA ASP A 54 -6.59 0.63 2.74
C ASP A 54 -6.81 0.61 1.22
N PHE A 55 -7.46 -0.46 0.77
CA PHE A 55 -7.73 -0.70 -0.63
C PHE A 55 -8.77 0.30 -1.13
N GLN A 56 -8.51 0.80 -2.35
CA GLN A 56 -9.47 1.58 -3.09
C GLN A 56 -10.46 0.62 -3.73
N GLN A 57 -11.70 1.06 -3.85
CA GLN A 57 -12.74 0.33 -4.54
C GLN A 57 -12.36 0.19 -6.01
N TYR A 58 -12.58 -0.99 -6.60
CA TYR A 58 -12.35 -1.15 -8.04
C TYR A 58 -13.52 -0.61 -8.88
N PHE A 59 -14.76 -0.79 -8.39
CA PHE A 59 -15.99 -0.38 -9.06
C PHE A 59 -17.04 0.01 -8.02
N THR A 60 -17.85 1.07 -8.15
CA THR A 60 -18.13 1.95 -9.31
C THR A 60 -17.18 3.13 -9.49
N THR A 61 -16.36 3.45 -8.49
CA THR A 61 -15.48 4.63 -8.51
C THR A 61 -14.16 4.32 -7.83
N ASP A 62 -13.06 4.42 -8.59
CA ASP A 62 -11.68 4.04 -8.19
C ASP A 62 -10.94 5.07 -7.34
N THR A 63 -11.59 6.21 -7.10
CA THR A 63 -11.09 7.27 -6.22
C THR A 63 -11.52 7.09 -4.77
N LEU A 64 -12.48 6.19 -4.50
CA LEU A 64 -13.04 5.94 -3.16
C LEU A 64 -12.39 4.73 -2.50
N ARG A 65 -12.33 4.76 -1.16
CA ARG A 65 -11.95 3.59 -0.37
C ARG A 65 -13.02 2.52 -0.47
N ALA A 66 -12.61 1.25 -0.54
CA ALA A 66 -13.54 0.14 -0.53
C ALA A 66 -14.35 0.14 0.77
N GLU A 67 -15.68 0.02 0.66
CA GLU A 67 -16.56 -0.10 1.83
C GLU A 67 -16.22 -1.33 2.67
N GLN A 68 -15.97 -2.46 1.99
CA GLN A 68 -15.45 -3.69 2.60
C GLN A 68 -13.95 -3.72 2.39
N GLN A 69 -13.20 -3.46 3.47
CA GLN A 69 -11.75 -3.56 3.44
C GLN A 69 -11.31 -5.01 3.49
N THR A 70 -10.13 -5.27 2.92
CA THR A 70 -9.45 -6.56 2.99
C THR A 70 -8.08 -6.31 3.62
N GLU A 71 -7.63 -7.22 4.46
CA GLU A 71 -6.26 -7.25 4.95
C GLU A 71 -5.49 -8.35 4.22
N ILE A 72 -4.33 -7.99 3.68
CA ILE A 72 -3.41 -8.93 3.05
C ILE A 72 -2.11 -8.94 3.85
N ARG A 73 -1.65 -10.13 4.21
CA ARG A 73 -0.32 -10.36 4.81
C ARG A 73 0.48 -11.26 3.89
N MET A 74 1.75 -10.95 3.69
CA MET A 74 2.63 -11.77 2.87
C MET A 74 3.92 -12.09 3.61
N LEU A 75 4.35 -13.35 3.50
CA LEU A 75 5.59 -13.88 4.05
C LEU A 75 6.22 -14.77 3.01
N TYR A 76 7.54 -14.94 3.04
CA TYR A 76 8.20 -15.87 2.13
C TYR A 76 9.29 -16.67 2.84
N ASN A 77 9.64 -17.82 2.28
CA ASN A 77 10.85 -18.55 2.61
C ASN A 77 11.62 -18.89 1.33
N GLY A 78 12.62 -19.75 1.41
CA GLY A 78 13.48 -20.09 0.25
C GLY A 78 12.76 -20.71 -0.95
N THR A 79 11.52 -21.19 -0.80
CA THR A 79 10.78 -21.87 -1.88
C THR A 79 9.34 -21.41 -2.05
N THR A 80 8.75 -20.75 -1.05
CA THR A 80 7.30 -20.52 -0.98
C THR A 80 7.00 -19.07 -0.61
N LEU A 81 6.08 -18.45 -1.36
CA LEU A 81 5.42 -17.20 -0.99
C LEU A 81 4.06 -17.55 -0.36
N TYR A 82 3.87 -17.14 0.88
CA TYR A 82 2.63 -17.29 1.63
C TYR A 82 1.82 -15.99 1.57
N ILE A 83 0.54 -16.10 1.23
CA ILE A 83 -0.38 -14.97 1.13
C ILE A 83 -1.60 -15.27 1.99
N GLY A 84 -1.75 -14.53 3.09
CA GLY A 84 -2.93 -14.58 3.95
C GLY A 84 -3.88 -13.44 3.58
N ILE A 85 -5.16 -13.76 3.36
CA ILE A 85 -6.19 -12.78 2.98
C ILE A 85 -7.34 -12.89 3.98
N LYS A 86 -7.71 -11.75 4.57
CA LYS A 86 -8.90 -11.63 5.42
C LYS A 86 -9.85 -10.58 4.84
N ALA A 87 -11.01 -11.04 4.36
CA ALA A 87 -12.12 -10.19 3.93
C ALA A 87 -13.15 -10.09 5.06
N TYR A 88 -13.79 -8.92 5.18
CA TYR A 88 -14.83 -8.63 6.18
C TYR A 88 -16.24 -8.68 5.57
#